data_AF-A0A3N5TMN5-F1
#
_entry.id   AF-A0A3N5TMN5-F1
#
_cell.length_a   1.000
_cell.length_b   1.000
_cell.length_c   1.000
_cell.angle_alpha   90.00
_cell.angle_beta   90.00
_cell.angle_gamma   90.00
#
_symmetry.space_group_name_H-M   'P 1'
#
loop_
_entity.id
_entity.type
_entity.pdbx_description
1 polymer ?
#
loop_
_entity_poly.entity_id
_entity_poly.type
_entity_poly.pdbx_seq_one_letter_code
_entity_poly.pdbx_strand_id
1 'polypeptide(L)'
;MMLGKITGPNPSRKLAKQPDLVKTLGLYRDKVLALVDLGIGFVSCTREDFLEKALMLQEKRGLLVNDSVILAIALRLKADVLVSADAAFQKVTELKVAMPSDIH
;
A
#
# COMPACT_ATOMS: atom_id res chain seq x y z
N MET A 1 -16.91 7.38 -18.38
CA MET A 1 -16.95 7.02 -16.95
C MET A 1 -16.95 5.50 -16.85
N MET A 2 -15.90 4.86 -16.33
CA MET A 2 -15.91 3.41 -16.14
C MET A 2 -16.70 3.12 -14.85
N LEU A 3 -17.92 2.61 -14.98
CA LEU A 3 -18.72 2.17 -13.84
C LEU A 3 -18.03 0.98 -13.17
N GLY A 4 -17.93 1.00 -11.84
CA GLY A 4 -17.48 -0.14 -11.06
C GLY A 4 -18.39 -1.35 -11.30
N LYS A 5 -17.81 -2.54 -11.42
CA LYS A 5 -18.55 -3.79 -11.68
C LYS A 5 -19.43 -4.23 -10.51
N ILE A 6 -19.23 -3.65 -9.33
CA ILE A 6 -20.04 -3.81 -8.13
C ILE A 6 -20.30 -2.43 -7.51
N THR A 7 -21.44 -2.29 -6.83
CA THR A 7 -21.87 -1.05 -6.18
C THR A 7 -22.29 -1.31 -4.74
N GLY A 8 -22.40 -0.26 -3.92
CA GLY A 8 -22.83 -0.34 -2.52
C GLY A 8 -21.76 -0.81 -1.54
N PRO A 9 -22.11 -1.02 -0.25
CA PRO A 9 -21.15 -1.24 0.82
C PRO A 9 -20.46 -2.62 0.72
N ASN A 10 -19.31 -2.74 1.38
CA ASN A 10 -18.51 -3.97 1.51
C ASN A 10 -18.10 -4.60 0.17
N PRO A 11 -17.41 -3.86 -0.71
CA PRO A 11 -17.03 -4.35 -2.03
C PRO A 11 -16.19 -5.63 -1.98
N SER A 12 -15.28 -5.75 -1.02
CA SER A 12 -14.43 -6.93 -0.83
C SER A 12 -15.23 -8.21 -0.61
N ARG A 13 -16.30 -8.15 0.20
CA ARG A 13 -17.18 -9.30 0.46
C ARG A 13 -17.98 -9.70 -0.78
N LYS A 14 -18.37 -8.74 -1.62
CA LYS A 14 -19.09 -9.01 -2.87
C LYS A 14 -18.17 -9.65 -3.90
N LEU A 15 -16.96 -9.11 -4.07
CA LEU A 15 -15.93 -9.67 -4.95
C LEU A 15 -15.54 -11.09 -4.55
N ALA A 16 -15.41 -11.37 -3.24
CA ALA A 16 -15.09 -12.71 -2.75
C ALA A 16 -16.11 -13.79 -3.18
N LYS A 17 -17.37 -13.39 -3.46
CA LYS A 17 -18.42 -14.30 -3.96
C LYS A 17 -18.46 -14.43 -5.48
N GLN A 18 -17.65 -13.66 -6.22
CA GLN A 18 -17.65 -13.59 -7.67
C GLN A 18 -16.22 -13.72 -8.22
N PRO A 19 -15.57 -14.89 -8.06
CA PRO A 19 -14.17 -15.08 -8.46
C PRO A 19 -13.93 -14.81 -9.96
N ASP A 20 -14.89 -15.13 -10.82
CA ASP A 20 -14.76 -14.84 -12.26
C ASP A 20 -14.77 -13.35 -12.55
N LEU A 21 -15.52 -12.55 -11.78
CA LEU A 21 -15.44 -11.11 -11.88
C LEU A 21 -14.06 -10.59 -11.45
N VAL A 22 -13.50 -11.15 -10.37
CA VAL A 22 -12.16 -10.79 -9.87
C VAL A 22 -11.09 -11.04 -10.94
N LYS A 23 -11.17 -12.16 -11.68
CA LYS A 23 -10.25 -12.47 -12.79
C LYS A 23 -10.27 -11.41 -13.91
N THR A 24 -11.35 -10.65 -14.05
CA THR A 24 -11.45 -9.57 -15.07
C THR A 24 -10.91 -8.21 -14.60
N LEU A 25 -10.46 -8.09 -13.35
CA LEU A 25 -9.96 -6.82 -12.79
C LEU A 25 -8.54 -6.50 -13.29
N GLY A 26 -8.44 -5.96 -14.50
CA GLY A 26 -7.15 -5.60 -15.14
C GLY A 26 -6.62 -4.20 -14.84
N LEU A 27 -7.51 -3.22 -14.57
CA LEU A 27 -7.13 -1.80 -14.51
C LEU A 27 -5.98 -1.49 -13.53
N TYR A 28 -5.96 -2.16 -12.37
CA TYR A 28 -4.88 -1.97 -11.39
C TYR A 28 -3.53 -2.43 -11.94
N ARG A 29 -3.50 -3.60 -12.59
CA ARG A 29 -2.29 -4.14 -13.23
C ARG A 29 -1.76 -3.18 -14.30
N ASP A 30 -2.64 -2.67 -15.17
CA ASP A 30 -2.24 -1.77 -16.25
C ASP A 30 -1.64 -0.48 -15.71
N LYS A 31 -2.24 0.09 -14.65
CA LYS A 31 -1.71 1.26 -13.96
C LYS A 31 -0.35 1.00 -13.32
N VAL A 32 -0.17 -0.12 -12.63
CA VAL A 32 1.10 -0.47 -11.99
C VAL A 32 2.21 -0.68 -13.01
N LEU A 33 1.92 -1.34 -14.13
CA LEU A 33 2.89 -1.50 -15.22
C LEU A 33 3.29 -0.15 -15.82
N ALA A 34 2.34 0.77 -16.02
CA ALA A 34 2.64 2.11 -16.50
C ALA A 34 3.56 2.90 -15.54
N LEU A 35 3.53 2.64 -14.22
CA LEU A 35 4.48 3.26 -13.29
C LEU A 35 5.91 2.80 -13.55
N VAL A 36 6.12 1.55 -13.95
CA VAL A 36 7.45 1.04 -14.38
C VAL A 36 7.95 1.83 -15.59
N ASP A 37 7.07 2.05 -16.57
CA ASP A 37 7.40 2.79 -17.79
C ASP A 37 7.76 4.26 -17.51
N LEU A 38 7.23 4.82 -16.41
CA LEU A 38 7.56 6.16 -15.90
C LEU A 38 8.88 6.20 -15.09
N GLY A 39 9.58 5.07 -14.99
CA GLY A 39 10.86 4.96 -14.27
C GLY A 39 10.71 4.75 -12.77
N ILE A 40 9.53 4.40 -12.27
CA ILE A 40 9.33 4.09 -10.84
C ILE A 40 9.86 2.69 -10.55
N GLY A 41 10.81 2.61 -9.62
CA GLY A 41 11.40 1.36 -9.17
C GLY A 41 10.48 0.58 -8.21
N PHE A 42 10.67 -0.75 -8.20
CA PHE A 42 10.02 -1.65 -7.26
C PHE A 42 11.08 -2.33 -6.39
N VAL A 43 10.72 -2.57 -5.14
CA VAL A 43 11.59 -3.19 -4.14
C VAL A 43 10.93 -4.44 -3.60
N SER A 44 11.71 -5.51 -3.46
CA SER A 44 11.23 -6.74 -2.86
C SER A 44 11.04 -6.57 -1.36
N CYS A 45 9.94 -7.12 -0.83
CA CYS A 45 9.79 -7.41 0.60
C CYS A 45 10.63 -8.64 0.92
N THR A 46 11.58 -8.53 1.84
CA THR A 46 12.36 -9.68 2.32
C THR A 46 11.68 -10.34 3.51
N ARG A 47 12.22 -11.48 3.95
CA ARG A 47 11.73 -12.19 5.13
C ARG A 47 11.93 -11.34 6.40
N GLU A 48 13.06 -10.66 6.48
CA GLU A 48 13.47 -9.82 7.60
C GLU A 48 12.53 -8.61 7.73
N ASP A 49 12.15 -7.99 6.60
CA ASP A 49 11.16 -6.91 6.58
C ASP A 49 9.86 -7.32 7.27
N PHE A 50 9.39 -8.53 6.98
CA PHE A 50 8.12 -9.02 7.49
C PHE A 50 8.23 -9.54 8.93
N LEU A 51 9.08 -10.55 9.17
CA LEU A 51 9.09 -11.30 10.43
C LEU A 51 9.77 -10.53 11.57
N GLU A 52 10.78 -9.73 11.26
CA GLU A 52 11.60 -9.09 12.30
C GLU A 52 11.19 -7.64 12.54
N LYS A 53 10.72 -6.95 11.48
CA LYS A 53 10.45 -5.52 11.54
C LYS A 53 8.97 -5.17 11.49
N ALA A 54 8.21 -5.69 10.53
CA ALA A 54 6.81 -5.32 10.36
C ALA A 54 5.95 -5.70 11.56
N LEU A 55 6.11 -6.91 12.12
CA LEU A 55 5.34 -7.34 13.30
C LEU A 55 5.61 -6.46 14.54
N MET A 56 6.87 -6.07 14.76
CA MET A 56 7.24 -5.13 15.82
C MET A 56 6.60 -3.74 15.59
N LEU A 57 6.64 -3.24 14.36
CA LEU A 57 6.06 -1.95 14.00
C LEU A 57 4.53 -1.96 14.15
N GLN A 58 3.88 -3.07 13.76
CA GLN A 58 2.45 -3.28 13.95
C GLN A 58 2.08 -3.14 15.42
N GLU A 59 2.76 -3.88 16.30
CA GLU A 59 2.50 -3.82 17.75
C GLU A 59 2.73 -2.41 18.30
N LYS A 60 3.85 -1.78 17.93
CA LYS A 60 4.25 -0.46 18.46
C LYS A 60 3.37 0.69 17.95
N ARG A 61 2.91 0.64 16.69
CA ARG A 61 2.23 1.76 16.02
C ARG A 61 0.74 1.51 15.79
N GLY A 62 0.26 0.28 16.01
CA GLY A 62 -1.12 -0.11 15.72
C GLY A 62 -1.45 -0.09 14.22
N LEU A 63 -0.43 -0.25 13.36
CA LEU A 63 -0.60 -0.27 11.91
C LEU A 63 -1.15 -1.63 11.45
N LEU A 64 -1.92 -1.63 10.36
CA LEU A 64 -2.29 -2.87 9.70
C LEU A 64 -1.03 -3.55 9.13
N VAL A 65 -1.14 -4.86 8.87
CA VAL A 65 0.03 -5.68 8.48
C VAL A 65 0.74 -5.08 7.26
N ASN A 66 -0.01 -4.73 6.21
CA ASN A 66 0.56 -4.18 4.98
C ASN A 66 1.28 -2.86 5.22
N ASP A 67 0.70 -1.97 6.02
CA ASP A 67 1.30 -0.66 6.34
C ASP A 67 2.59 -0.82 7.15
N SER A 68 2.59 -1.79 8.06
CA SER A 68 3.77 -2.14 8.86
C SER A 68 4.90 -2.70 7.99
N VAL A 69 4.57 -3.48 6.96
CA VAL A 69 5.53 -3.99 5.98
C VAL A 69 6.09 -2.87 5.11
N ILE A 70 5.24 -1.96 4.63
CA ILE A 70 5.68 -0.78 3.87
C ILE A 70 6.65 0.06 4.70
N LEU A 71 6.31 0.30 5.98
CA LEU A 71 7.18 1.04 6.89
C LEU A 71 8.51 0.30 7.13
N ALA A 72 8.49 -1.01 7.34
CA ALA A 72 9.70 -1.82 7.51
C ALA A 72 10.65 -1.69 6.30
N ILE A 73 10.11 -1.84 5.08
CA ILE A 73 10.86 -1.71 3.84
C ILE A 73 11.43 -0.29 3.70
N ALA A 74 10.62 0.75 3.94
CA ALA A 74 11.07 2.13 3.86
C ALA A 74 12.25 2.42 4.79
N LEU A 75 12.20 1.87 6.02
CA LEU A 75 13.29 2.01 6.99
C LEU A 75 14.55 1.24 6.57
N ARG A 76 14.42 0.02 6.02
CA ARG A 76 15.56 -0.75 5.48
C ARG A 76 16.25 -0.01 4.34
N LEU A 77 15.46 0.60 3.45
CA LEU A 77 15.97 1.39 2.33
C LEU A 77 16.56 2.73 2.76
N LYS A 78 16.41 3.11 4.04
CA LYS A 78 16.74 4.45 4.55
C LYS A 78 16.08 5.55 3.71
N ALA A 79 14.82 5.34 3.35
CA ALA A 79 14.07 6.30 2.56
C ALA A 79 14.01 7.66 3.27
N ASP A 80 14.21 8.74 2.52
CA ASP A 80 14.12 10.09 3.06
C ASP A 80 12.70 10.46 3.47
N VAL A 81 11.71 9.94 2.73
CA VAL A 81 10.28 10.22 2.90
C VAL A 81 9.43 9.02 2.49
N LEU A 82 8.34 8.78 3.23
CA LEU A 82 7.24 7.91 2.82
C LEU A 82 6.10 8.79 2.31
N VAL A 83 5.75 8.62 1.05
CA VAL A 83 4.62 9.33 0.45
C VAL A 83 3.38 8.45 0.53
N SER A 84 2.34 8.89 1.23
CA SER A 84 1.09 8.13 1.34
C SER A 84 -0.12 9.04 1.55
N ALA A 85 -1.27 8.65 1.03
CA ALA A 85 -2.56 9.29 1.33
C ALA A 85 -3.21 8.74 2.62
N ASP A 86 -2.66 7.67 3.18
CA ASP A 86 -3.21 7.03 4.38
C ASP A 86 -2.77 7.75 5.64
N ALA A 87 -3.75 8.31 6.36
CA ALA A 87 -3.53 9.04 7.60
C ALA A 87 -2.97 8.16 8.73
N ALA A 88 -3.04 6.83 8.64
CA ALA A 88 -2.43 5.91 9.60
C ALA A 88 -0.91 6.17 9.76
N PHE A 89 -0.24 6.60 8.70
CA PHE A 89 1.19 6.92 8.72
C PHE A 89 1.53 8.23 9.43
N GLN A 90 0.57 9.12 9.72
CA GLN A 90 0.86 10.38 10.44
C GLN A 90 1.44 10.15 11.85
N LYS A 91 1.23 8.96 12.44
CA LYS A 91 1.76 8.57 13.75
C LYS A 91 3.18 7.98 13.68
N VAL A 92 3.74 7.82 12.49
CA VAL A 92 5.11 7.33 12.27
C VAL A 92 6.08 8.46 12.59
N THR A 93 7.08 8.15 13.40
CA THR A 93 8.12 9.13 13.78
C THR A 93 9.51 8.70 13.31
N GLU A 94 9.65 7.47 12.84
CA GLU A 94 10.91 6.89 12.37
C GLU A 94 11.39 7.48 11.04
N LEU A 95 10.50 8.09 10.26
CA LEU A 95 10.82 8.70 8.96
C LEU A 95 9.80 9.81 8.62
N LYS A 96 10.16 10.71 7.70
CA LYS A 96 9.26 11.80 7.28
C LYS A 96 8.11 11.25 6.45
N VAL A 97 6.90 11.70 6.70
CA VAL A 97 5.72 11.34 5.90
C VAL A 97 5.26 12.56 5.13
N ALA A 98 5.04 12.40 3.82
CA ALA A 98 4.44 13.41 2.97
C ALA A 98 3.10 12.89 2.43
N MET A 99 2.10 13.75 2.40
CA MET A 99 0.77 13.43 1.92
C MET A 99 0.47 14.20 0.62
N PRO A 100 -0.36 13.65 -0.29
CA PRO A 100 -0.80 14.40 -1.46
C PRO A 100 -1.46 15.74 -1.12
N SER A 101 -2.09 15.85 0.05
CA SER A 101 -2.70 17.09 0.55
C SER A 101 -1.69 18.18 0.91
N ASP A 102 -0.40 17.88 0.97
CA ASP A 102 0.66 18.84 1.25
C ASP A 102 0.98 19.71 0.02
N ILE A 103 0.49 19.32 -1.17
CA ILE A 103 0.63 20.08 -2.41
C ILE A 103 -0.72 20.75 -2.72
N HIS A 104 -0.68 22.07 -2.94
CA HIS A 104 -1.83 22.90 -3.29
C HIS A 104 -1.82 23.28 -4.77
#